data_AF-A0A8I0SWQ4-F1
#
_entry.id   AF-A0A8I0SWQ4-F1
#
_cell.length_a   1.000
_cell.length_b   1.000
_cell.length_c   1.000
_cell.angle_alpha   90.00
_cell.angle_beta   90.00
_cell.angle_gamma   90.00
#
_symmetry.space_group_name_H-M   'P 1'
#
loop_
_entity.id
_entity.type
_entity.pdbx_description
1 polymer ?
#
loop_
_entity_poly.entity_id
_entity_poly.type
_entity_poly.pdbx_seq_one_letter_code
_entity_poly.pdbx_strand_id
1 'polypeptide(L)'
;HCNCSLLNTKIRLLGDVDPKTGQRKRAFLDTPDLTLYAAFGEIQKRYQYPHKIVTATGKNSKERVLKAIELLNGSVSLAASVQSTDPEVLKIVKRDNISLDNIVSEVHATSVLGGNYSEIILGLPGDSLQKHVKSMLDMIDCGIKNLRVGQLMILNDTPMASPAYQQKYGLQTRYRFLTKGFIKLPLAGGEQILIEEEKISVGTSDMSFADYLRARVAGLLVNIFYNDRFIPDNLVFFKQQNFSLSGYMAALIDVPRSPAIEGVLAQFVAHLQTELFESREQMQEFLTRKDTFKRLLSGEIGINLTSFYTQACRKNRQDLLAMESSVMSKLATAHVADYLTVQCPLKI
;
A
#
# COMPACT_ATOMS: atom_id res chain seq x y z
N HIS A 1 16.95 8.57 35.33
CA HIS A 1 18.06 7.62 35.09
C HIS A 1 17.55 6.19 35.16
N CYS A 2 17.36 5.53 34.02
CA CYS A 2 17.14 4.09 33.96
C CYS A 2 18.41 3.50 33.32
N ASN A 3 19.29 2.89 34.12
CA ASN A 3 20.49 2.22 33.63
C ASN A 3 20.07 0.93 32.94
N CYS A 4 19.84 1.01 31.62
CA CYS A 4 19.67 -0.17 30.79
C CYS A 4 21.05 -0.68 30.38
N SER A 5 21.73 -1.38 31.28
CA SER A 5 23.04 -2.03 31.03
C SER A 5 22.93 -3.39 30.32
N LEU A 6 21.73 -3.77 29.85
CA LEU A 6 21.44 -5.11 29.29
C LEU A 6 21.62 -5.24 27.78
N LEU A 7 21.96 -4.18 27.05
CA LEU A 7 22.18 -4.26 25.60
C LEU A 7 23.52 -3.62 25.25
N ASN A 8 24.61 -4.34 25.50
CA ASN A 8 25.93 -4.03 24.95
C ASN A 8 26.03 -4.39 23.45
N THR A 9 24.89 -4.41 22.76
CA THR A 9 24.76 -4.77 21.35
C THR A 9 24.69 -3.48 20.57
N LYS A 10 25.67 -3.20 19.70
CA LYS A 10 25.59 -2.11 18.72
C LYS A 10 24.39 -2.38 17.81
N ILE A 11 23.25 -1.74 18.08
CA ILE A 11 22.09 -1.76 17.17
C ILE A 11 22.45 -0.89 15.97
N ARG A 12 22.86 -1.53 14.87
CA ARG A 12 23.11 -0.85 13.60
C ARG A 12 21.79 -0.76 12.85
N LEU A 13 21.22 0.44 12.74
CA LEU A 13 20.08 0.70 11.85
C LEU A 13 20.59 0.65 10.41
N LEU A 14 20.35 -0.46 9.73
CA LEU A 14 20.60 -0.59 8.29
C LEU A 14 19.31 -0.25 7.56
N GLY A 15 19.25 0.95 6.98
CA GLY A 15 18.31 1.23 5.91
C GLY A 15 18.82 0.53 4.66
N ASP A 16 18.03 -0.35 4.09
CA ASP A 16 18.34 -1.03 2.83
C ASP A 16 17.29 -0.65 1.79
N VAL A 17 17.64 -0.71 0.51
CA VAL A 17 16.75 -0.40 -0.60
C VAL A 17 16.59 -1.68 -1.41
N ASP A 18 15.36 -2.08 -1.72
CA ASP A 18 15.12 -3.19 -2.65
C ASP A 18 15.28 -2.67 -4.09
N PRO A 19 16.40 -2.98 -4.78
CA PRO A 19 16.67 -2.43 -6.10
C PRO A 19 15.74 -3.02 -7.18
N LYS A 20 15.02 -4.10 -6.86
CA LYS A 20 14.08 -4.75 -7.79
C LYS A 20 12.70 -4.11 -7.76
N THR A 21 12.37 -3.41 -6.69
CA THR A 21 10.99 -2.93 -6.45
C THR A 21 10.93 -1.45 -6.09
N GLY A 22 12.07 -0.77 -5.98
CA GLY A 22 12.12 0.65 -5.61
C GLY A 22 11.67 0.92 -4.17
N GLN A 23 11.67 -0.09 -3.29
CA GLN A 23 11.19 0.05 -1.91
C GLN A 23 12.34 0.39 -0.95
N ARG A 24 12.12 1.38 -0.08
CA ARG A 24 13.00 1.60 1.08
C ARG A 24 12.60 0.64 2.21
N LYS A 25 13.48 -0.29 2.57
CA LYS A 25 13.34 -1.18 3.71
C LYS A 25 14.06 -0.61 4.93
N ARG A 26 13.35 -0.57 6.06
CA ARG A 26 13.99 -0.39 7.37
C ARG A 26 14.23 -1.78 7.93
N ALA A 27 15.42 -2.33 7.74
CA ALA A 27 15.76 -3.66 8.23
C ALA A 27 16.31 -3.55 9.65
N PHE A 28 15.57 -4.08 10.63
CA PHE A 28 16.21 -4.72 11.77
C PHE A 28 16.48 -6.15 11.35
N LEU A 29 17.73 -6.46 10.99
CA LEU A 29 18.29 -7.79 10.76
C LEU A 29 17.40 -8.73 9.92
N ASP A 30 17.83 -9.08 8.70
CA ASP A 30 17.14 -10.02 7.80
C ASP A 30 16.77 -11.38 8.44
N THR A 31 17.31 -11.69 9.62
CA THR A 31 16.92 -12.79 10.47
C THR A 31 16.49 -12.29 11.86
N PRO A 32 15.28 -12.62 12.33
CA PRO A 32 14.85 -12.45 13.72
C PRO A 32 15.91 -12.90 14.74
N ASP A 33 16.47 -11.96 15.50
CA ASP A 33 17.26 -12.28 16.69
C ASP A 33 16.29 -12.60 17.83
N LEU A 34 16.01 -13.90 18.01
CA LEU A 34 15.08 -14.37 19.04
C LEU A 34 15.55 -14.05 20.46
N THR A 35 16.85 -13.89 20.69
CA THR A 35 17.40 -13.50 21.99
C THR A 35 17.02 -12.06 22.30
N LEU A 36 17.20 -11.16 21.32
CA LEU A 36 16.77 -9.77 21.44
C LEU A 36 15.25 -9.65 21.61
N TYR A 37 14.46 -10.44 20.87
CA TYR A 37 13.01 -10.44 21.01
C TYR A 37 12.53 -10.99 22.35
N ALA A 38 13.16 -12.02 22.90
CA ALA A 38 12.86 -12.49 24.24
C ALA A 38 13.15 -11.39 25.29
N ALA A 39 14.26 -10.66 25.16
CA ALA A 39 14.57 -9.52 26.03
C ALA A 39 13.50 -8.41 25.93
N PHE A 40 13.04 -8.09 24.73
CA PHE A 40 11.93 -7.14 24.54
C PHE A 40 10.61 -7.64 25.14
N GLY A 41 10.31 -8.94 25.05
CA GLY A 41 9.14 -9.55 25.68
C GLY A 41 9.16 -9.38 27.21
N GLU A 42 10.31 -9.54 27.85
CA GLU A 42 10.46 -9.27 29.30
C GLU A 42 10.27 -7.79 29.66
N ILE A 43 10.74 -6.88 28.80
CA ILE A 43 10.49 -5.43 28.96
C ILE A 43 8.99 -5.14 28.83
N GLN A 44 8.29 -5.75 27.88
CA GLN A 44 6.83 -5.58 27.73
C GLN A 44 6.07 -6.06 28.96
N LYS A 45 6.42 -7.23 29.51
CA LYS A 45 5.80 -7.74 30.75
C LYS A 45 5.99 -6.76 31.92
N ARG A 46 7.20 -6.22 32.07
CA ARG A 46 7.56 -5.36 33.20
C ARG A 46 7.02 -3.95 33.09
N TYR A 47 6.97 -3.38 31.89
CA TYR A 47 6.71 -1.96 31.67
C TYR A 47 5.49 -1.65 30.81
N GLN A 48 4.81 -2.69 30.28
CA GLN A 48 3.71 -2.54 29.31
C GLN A 48 4.14 -1.73 28.07
N TYR A 49 5.42 -1.81 27.70
CA TYR A 49 6.03 -1.08 26.59
C TYR A 49 7.19 -1.88 25.99
N PRO A 50 7.47 -1.81 24.67
CA PRO A 50 6.74 -1.08 23.63
C PRO A 50 5.44 -1.77 23.20
N HIS A 51 4.40 -1.00 22.89
CA HIS A 51 3.12 -1.55 22.38
C HIS A 51 3.19 -2.03 20.92
N LYS A 52 4.13 -1.49 20.14
CA LYS A 52 4.30 -1.82 18.72
C LYS A 52 5.76 -1.70 18.34
N ILE A 53 6.25 -2.69 17.59
CA ILE A 53 7.60 -2.72 17.04
C ILE A 53 7.46 -2.74 15.52
N VAL A 54 7.95 -1.68 14.86
CA VAL A 54 7.91 -1.56 13.41
C VAL A 54 9.22 -2.08 12.84
N THR A 55 9.17 -3.27 12.26
CA THR A 55 10.30 -3.91 11.56
C THR A 55 9.81 -4.60 10.30
N ALA A 56 10.70 -4.75 9.31
CA ALA A 56 10.48 -5.70 8.23
C ALA A 56 10.70 -7.13 8.74
N THR A 57 9.85 -8.07 8.32
CA THR A 57 10.03 -9.51 8.60
C THR A 57 10.60 -10.20 7.36
N GLY A 58 11.67 -10.98 7.53
CA GLY A 58 12.29 -11.72 6.42
C GLY A 58 11.41 -12.85 5.89
N LYS A 59 11.26 -12.95 4.56
CA LYS A 59 10.43 -13.98 3.88
C LYS A 59 10.91 -15.42 4.08
N ASN A 60 12.19 -15.61 4.43
CA ASN A 60 12.86 -16.93 4.45
C ASN A 60 12.99 -17.54 5.85
N SER A 61 12.31 -17.00 6.87
CA SER A 61 12.43 -17.48 8.26
C SER A 61 11.07 -17.54 8.96
N LYS A 62 10.08 -18.16 8.30
CA LYS A 62 8.68 -18.25 8.76
C LYS A 62 8.54 -18.62 10.23
N GLU A 63 9.14 -19.74 10.65
CA GLU A 63 9.08 -20.22 12.03
C GLU A 63 9.66 -19.20 13.03
N ARG A 64 10.76 -18.53 12.67
CA ARG A 64 11.36 -17.51 13.54
C ARG A 64 10.51 -16.25 13.61
N VAL A 65 9.86 -15.86 12.51
CA VAL A 65 8.94 -14.71 12.49
C VAL A 65 7.71 -15.00 13.35
N LEU A 66 7.12 -16.20 13.24
CA LEU A 66 6.00 -16.61 14.09
C LEU A 66 6.40 -16.62 15.57
N LYS A 67 7.57 -17.21 15.90
CA LYS A 67 8.10 -17.21 17.27
C LYS A 67 8.40 -15.81 17.80
N ALA A 68 8.87 -14.90 16.95
CA ALA A 68 9.06 -13.50 17.32
C ALA A 68 7.73 -12.81 17.65
N ILE A 69 6.68 -13.03 16.85
CA ILE A 69 5.34 -12.49 17.09
C ILE A 69 4.79 -12.99 18.42
N GLU A 70 5.00 -14.27 18.74
CA GLU A 70 4.63 -14.89 20.01
C GLU A 70 5.39 -14.26 21.19
N LEU A 71 6.73 -14.19 21.11
CA LEU A 71 7.58 -13.62 22.17
C LEU A 71 7.27 -12.15 22.47
N LEU A 72 6.78 -11.41 21.47
CA LEU A 72 6.47 -9.98 21.56
C LEU A 72 4.97 -9.69 21.71
N ASN A 73 4.19 -10.72 22.09
CA ASN A 73 2.76 -10.62 22.34
C ASN A 73 2.01 -9.85 21.23
N GLY A 74 2.33 -10.14 19.96
CA GLY A 74 1.65 -9.50 18.82
C GLY A 74 2.15 -8.13 18.40
N SER A 75 3.17 -7.59 19.06
CA SER A 75 3.63 -6.22 18.84
C SER A 75 4.35 -6.01 17.50
N VAL A 76 4.76 -7.10 16.84
CA VAL A 76 5.30 -7.12 15.48
C VAL A 76 4.21 -7.59 14.52
N SER A 77 4.11 -6.94 13.36
CA SER A 77 3.20 -7.35 12.30
C SER A 77 3.91 -8.21 11.25
N LEU A 78 3.22 -9.22 10.73
CA LEU A 78 3.68 -10.00 9.59
C LEU A 78 3.62 -9.15 8.31
N ALA A 79 4.72 -9.08 7.58
CA ALA A 79 4.79 -8.41 6.28
C ALA A 79 4.82 -9.42 5.13
N ALA A 80 3.75 -9.48 4.34
CA ALA A 80 3.65 -10.28 3.12
C ALA A 80 3.94 -9.40 1.87
N SER A 81 5.14 -8.84 1.75
CA SER A 81 5.49 -7.89 0.66
C SER A 81 5.60 -8.58 -0.72
N VAL A 82 4.48 -8.88 -1.37
CA VAL A 82 4.46 -9.58 -2.67
C VAL A 82 4.73 -8.65 -3.86
N GLN A 83 4.40 -7.36 -3.76
CA GLN A 83 4.45 -6.33 -4.81
C GLN A 83 3.52 -6.54 -6.01
N SER A 84 3.37 -7.79 -6.45
CA SER A 84 2.40 -8.25 -7.44
C SER A 84 2.15 -9.73 -7.20
N THR A 85 1.00 -10.23 -7.66
CA THR A 85 0.71 -11.68 -7.73
C THR A 85 0.81 -12.23 -9.15
N ASP A 86 1.02 -11.37 -10.15
CA ASP A 86 1.11 -11.77 -11.55
C ASP A 86 2.49 -12.40 -11.86
N PRO A 87 2.54 -13.67 -12.32
CA PRO A 87 3.81 -14.36 -12.57
C PRO A 87 4.69 -13.68 -13.61
N GLU A 88 4.11 -13.04 -14.63
CA GLU A 88 4.88 -12.37 -15.68
C GLU A 88 5.51 -11.09 -15.15
N VAL A 89 4.74 -10.27 -14.41
CA VAL A 89 5.26 -9.07 -13.73
C VAL A 89 6.42 -9.47 -12.81
N LEU A 90 6.22 -10.47 -11.96
CA LEU A 90 7.24 -10.95 -11.03
C LEU A 90 8.49 -11.47 -11.74
N LYS A 91 8.34 -12.21 -12.84
CA LYS A 91 9.46 -12.67 -13.67
C LYS A 91 10.24 -11.49 -14.25
N ILE A 92 9.56 -10.47 -14.76
CA ILE A 92 10.19 -9.27 -15.35
C ILE A 92 11.02 -8.52 -14.30
N VAL A 93 10.46 -8.30 -13.11
CA VAL A 93 11.18 -7.61 -12.01
C VAL A 93 12.12 -8.54 -11.23
N LYS A 94 12.31 -9.79 -11.70
CA LYS A 94 13.18 -10.81 -11.11
C LYS A 94 12.88 -11.06 -9.64
N ARG A 95 11.59 -11.10 -9.29
CA ARG A 95 11.11 -11.27 -7.93
C ARG A 95 10.50 -12.65 -7.76
N ASP A 96 11.07 -13.42 -6.84
CA ASP A 96 10.43 -14.64 -6.35
C ASP A 96 9.56 -14.31 -5.14
N ASN A 97 8.35 -14.86 -5.13
CA ASN A 97 7.41 -14.79 -4.02
C ASN A 97 7.10 -16.19 -3.51
N ILE A 98 6.68 -16.26 -2.24
CA ILE A 98 6.03 -17.45 -1.72
C ILE A 98 4.65 -17.62 -2.38
N SER A 99 4.16 -18.85 -2.48
CA SER A 99 2.82 -19.11 -3.02
C SER A 99 1.73 -18.43 -2.20
N LEU A 100 0.57 -18.16 -2.81
CA LEU A 100 -0.59 -17.58 -2.12
C LEU A 100 -1.05 -18.47 -0.95
N ASP A 101 -1.08 -19.79 -1.12
CA ASP A 101 -1.43 -20.73 -0.04
C ASP A 101 -0.51 -20.62 1.17
N ASN A 102 0.77 -20.36 0.93
CA ASN A 102 1.73 -20.12 1.99
C ASN A 102 1.44 -18.80 2.72
N ILE A 103 1.03 -17.75 2.00
CA ILE A 103 0.62 -16.47 2.61
C ILE A 103 -0.64 -16.68 3.44
N VAL A 104 -1.64 -17.42 2.94
CA VAL A 104 -2.86 -17.78 3.68
C VAL A 104 -2.51 -18.48 4.99
N SER A 105 -1.62 -19.48 4.93
CA SER A 105 -1.16 -20.22 6.11
C SER A 105 -0.51 -19.29 7.14
N GLU A 106 0.37 -18.38 6.71
CA GLU A 106 1.05 -17.43 7.60
C GLU A 106 0.08 -16.39 8.19
N VAL A 107 -0.86 -15.90 7.39
CA VAL A 107 -1.92 -14.99 7.86
C VAL A 107 -2.79 -15.68 8.92
N HIS A 108 -3.14 -16.94 8.72
CA HIS A 108 -3.92 -17.72 9.66
C HIS A 108 -3.14 -18.00 10.96
N ALA A 109 -1.84 -18.32 10.86
CA ALA A 109 -0.99 -18.53 12.03
C ALA A 109 -0.81 -17.26 12.88
N THR A 110 -0.89 -16.08 12.26
CA THR A 110 -0.70 -14.79 12.95
C THR A 110 -1.99 -14.08 13.30
N SER A 111 -3.15 -14.60 12.92
CA SER A 111 -4.43 -13.87 13.02
C SER A 111 -4.83 -13.52 14.44
N VAL A 112 -4.43 -14.35 15.42
CA VAL A 112 -4.79 -14.26 16.85
C VAL A 112 -3.91 -13.28 17.61
N LEU A 113 -2.61 -13.21 17.28
CA LEU A 113 -1.63 -12.47 18.06
C LEU A 113 -1.20 -11.17 17.35
N GLY A 114 -1.04 -11.17 16.02
CA GLY A 114 -0.42 -10.07 15.30
C GLY A 114 -1.32 -9.33 14.31
N GLY A 115 -0.88 -8.11 13.97
CA GLY A 115 -1.28 -7.46 12.70
C GLY A 115 -0.60 -8.13 11.52
N ASN A 116 -1.17 -8.01 10.33
CA ASN A 116 -0.48 -8.38 9.10
C ASN A 116 -0.78 -7.34 8.01
N TYR A 117 0.16 -7.18 7.08
CA TYR A 117 0.01 -6.29 5.95
C TYR A 117 0.71 -6.84 4.71
N SER A 118 0.22 -6.44 3.55
CA SER A 118 0.84 -6.71 2.26
C SER A 118 1.12 -5.40 1.54
N GLU A 119 2.07 -5.43 0.64
CA GLU A 119 2.44 -4.31 -0.22
C GLU A 119 2.30 -4.73 -1.67
N ILE A 120 1.61 -3.90 -2.46
CA ILE A 120 1.44 -4.02 -3.91
C ILE A 120 1.99 -2.74 -4.52
N ILE A 121 2.73 -2.84 -5.63
CA ILE A 121 3.39 -1.71 -6.27
C ILE A 121 2.77 -1.50 -7.65
N LEU A 122 2.20 -0.33 -7.85
CA LEU A 122 1.63 0.10 -9.12
C LEU A 122 2.70 0.57 -10.09
N GLY A 123 2.55 0.23 -11.37
CA GLY A 123 3.42 0.71 -12.45
C GLY A 123 4.69 -0.13 -12.58
N LEU A 124 4.67 -1.38 -12.12
CA LEU A 124 5.75 -2.31 -12.42
C LEU A 124 5.78 -2.63 -13.93
N PRO A 125 6.96 -2.90 -14.51
CA PRO A 125 7.04 -3.35 -15.89
C PRO A 125 6.27 -4.67 -16.09
N GLY A 126 5.44 -4.75 -17.14
CA GLY A 126 4.51 -5.87 -17.38
C GLY A 126 3.16 -5.77 -16.64
N ASP A 127 2.99 -4.76 -15.78
CA ASP A 127 1.76 -4.52 -15.04
C ASP A 127 0.69 -3.87 -15.94
N SER A 128 -0.58 -4.14 -15.66
CA SER A 128 -1.75 -3.56 -16.35
C SER A 128 -2.82 -3.26 -15.31
N LEU A 129 -3.85 -2.47 -15.65
CA LEU A 129 -4.94 -2.17 -14.71
C LEU A 129 -5.55 -3.46 -14.14
N GLN A 130 -5.79 -4.44 -15.01
CA GLN A 130 -6.40 -5.72 -14.65
C GLN A 130 -5.47 -6.53 -13.73
N LYS A 131 -4.19 -6.68 -14.09
CA LYS A 131 -3.20 -7.40 -13.27
C LYS A 131 -3.00 -6.75 -11.91
N HIS A 132 -2.98 -5.42 -11.87
CA HIS A 132 -2.82 -4.64 -10.66
C HIS A 132 -4.02 -4.81 -9.72
N VAL A 133 -5.24 -4.61 -10.23
CA VAL A 133 -6.48 -4.81 -9.46
C VAL A 133 -6.58 -6.25 -8.97
N LYS A 134 -6.30 -7.23 -9.84
CA LYS A 134 -6.27 -8.64 -9.45
C LYS A 134 -5.28 -8.89 -8.30
N SER A 135 -4.08 -8.30 -8.35
CA SER A 135 -3.09 -8.45 -7.27
C SER A 135 -3.59 -7.89 -5.93
N MET A 136 -4.37 -6.81 -5.95
CA MET A 136 -5.01 -6.29 -4.74
C MET A 136 -6.07 -7.26 -4.20
N LEU A 137 -6.92 -7.78 -5.09
CA LEU A 137 -7.99 -8.73 -4.77
C LEU A 137 -7.45 -10.05 -4.23
N ASP A 138 -6.40 -10.61 -4.83
CA ASP A 138 -5.73 -11.83 -4.38
C ASP A 138 -5.22 -11.68 -2.93
N MET A 139 -4.70 -10.50 -2.55
CA MET A 139 -4.24 -10.24 -1.18
C MET A 139 -5.38 -10.07 -0.18
N ILE A 140 -6.52 -9.53 -0.63
CA ILE A 140 -7.74 -9.47 0.17
C ILE A 140 -8.24 -10.89 0.46
N ASP A 141 -8.25 -11.77 -0.55
CA ASP A 141 -8.63 -13.18 -0.39
C ASP A 141 -7.67 -13.98 0.48
N CYS A 142 -6.38 -13.62 0.49
CA CYS A 142 -5.42 -14.17 1.43
C CYS A 142 -5.69 -13.77 2.90
N GLY A 143 -6.65 -12.88 3.17
CA GLY A 143 -7.01 -12.43 4.52
C GLY A 143 -6.09 -11.36 5.11
N ILE A 144 -5.32 -10.65 4.27
CA ILE A 144 -4.41 -9.60 4.73
C ILE A 144 -5.19 -8.44 5.35
N LYS A 145 -4.93 -8.08 6.60
CA LYS A 145 -5.64 -7.03 7.36
C LYS A 145 -5.40 -5.61 6.83
N ASN A 146 -4.28 -5.35 6.16
CA ASN A 146 -3.96 -4.03 5.60
C ASN A 146 -3.19 -4.16 4.29
N LEU A 147 -3.73 -3.58 3.22
CA LEU A 147 -3.13 -3.62 1.89
C LEU A 147 -2.55 -2.25 1.53
N ARG A 148 -1.23 -2.16 1.43
CA ARG A 148 -0.53 -0.93 1.06
C ARG A 148 -0.28 -0.90 -0.43
N VAL A 149 -0.95 0.01 -1.12
CA VAL A 149 -0.78 0.22 -2.56
C VAL A 149 0.23 1.34 -2.79
N GLY A 150 1.47 0.96 -3.04
CA GLY A 150 2.57 1.86 -3.39
C GLY A 150 2.64 2.15 -4.88
N GLN A 151 3.48 3.11 -5.26
CA GLN A 151 3.81 3.40 -6.65
C GLN A 151 5.28 3.08 -6.88
N LEU A 152 5.61 2.58 -8.08
CA LEU A 152 6.99 2.25 -8.41
C LEU A 152 7.84 3.52 -8.40
N MET A 153 8.82 3.56 -7.50
CA MET A 153 9.86 4.58 -7.48
C MET A 153 11.07 4.11 -8.30
N ILE A 154 11.57 4.98 -9.16
CA ILE A 154 12.79 4.78 -9.91
C ILE A 154 13.95 5.28 -9.06
N LEU A 155 14.65 4.34 -8.42
CA LEU A 155 15.79 4.63 -7.56
C LEU A 155 17.09 4.56 -8.35
N ASN A 156 17.99 5.51 -8.08
CA ASN A 156 19.33 5.51 -8.64
C ASN A 156 20.05 4.20 -8.31
N ASP A 157 20.99 3.81 -9.16
CA ASP A 157 21.79 2.59 -9.02
C ASP A 157 21.00 1.27 -9.10
N THR A 158 19.75 1.33 -9.57
CA THR A 158 18.94 0.15 -9.89
C THR A 158 18.88 -0.11 -11.40
N PRO A 159 18.63 -1.35 -11.86
CA PRO A 159 18.43 -1.63 -13.28
C PRO A 159 17.34 -0.73 -13.91
N MET A 160 16.29 -0.42 -13.15
CA MET A 160 15.16 0.40 -13.57
C MET A 160 15.54 1.87 -13.81
N ALA A 161 16.62 2.37 -13.21
CA ALA A 161 17.12 3.72 -13.49
C ALA A 161 17.81 3.82 -14.85
N SER A 162 18.25 2.70 -15.44
CA SER A 162 18.96 2.74 -16.72
C SER A 162 18.03 3.14 -17.88
N PRO A 163 18.47 3.99 -18.82
CA PRO A 163 17.69 4.36 -20.00
C PRO A 163 17.27 3.14 -20.83
N ALA A 164 18.16 2.15 -20.98
CA ALA A 164 17.87 0.92 -21.72
C ALA A 164 16.72 0.13 -21.10
N TYR A 165 16.65 0.04 -19.76
CA TYR A 165 15.54 -0.62 -19.09
C TYR A 165 14.22 0.15 -19.26
N GLN A 166 14.26 1.47 -19.08
CA GLN A 166 13.09 2.32 -19.26
C GLN A 166 12.55 2.25 -20.68
N GLN A 167 13.42 2.28 -21.69
CA GLN A 167 13.04 2.12 -23.09
C GLN A 167 12.45 0.73 -23.37
N LYS A 168 13.11 -0.33 -22.89
CA LYS A 168 12.68 -1.72 -23.12
C LYS A 168 11.24 -1.99 -22.66
N TYR A 169 10.84 -1.40 -21.53
CA TYR A 169 9.52 -1.61 -20.93
C TYR A 169 8.59 -0.40 -21.05
N GLY A 170 8.97 0.59 -21.87
CA GLY A 170 8.18 1.80 -22.11
C GLY A 170 7.85 2.58 -20.84
N LEU A 171 8.75 2.64 -19.85
CA LEU A 171 8.49 3.31 -18.58
C LEU A 171 8.30 4.81 -18.80
N GLN A 172 7.09 5.28 -18.52
CA GLN A 172 6.74 6.69 -18.47
C GLN A 172 6.99 7.18 -17.05
N THR A 173 7.97 8.07 -16.87
CA THR A 173 8.36 8.54 -15.54
C THR A 173 7.99 10.00 -15.32
N ARG A 174 7.70 10.35 -14.07
CA ARG A 174 7.46 11.73 -13.62
C ARG A 174 8.16 11.96 -12.28
N TYR A 175 8.54 13.21 -12.02
CA TYR A 175 9.02 13.66 -10.73
C TYR A 175 7.85 14.19 -9.91
N ARG A 176 7.88 13.98 -8.60
CA ARG A 176 6.91 14.55 -7.65
C ARG A 176 7.57 14.89 -6.32
N PHE A 177 6.84 15.63 -5.50
CA PHE A 177 7.24 15.91 -4.13
C PHE A 177 7.10 14.68 -3.23
N LEU A 178 8.08 14.47 -2.34
CA LEU A 178 7.90 13.60 -1.20
C LEU A 178 7.02 14.33 -0.18
N THR A 179 5.99 13.64 0.31
CA THR A 179 5.06 14.21 1.29
C THR A 179 5.79 14.76 2.51
N LYS A 180 5.54 16.03 2.84
CA LYS A 180 6.15 16.76 3.97
C LYS A 180 7.70 16.84 3.95
N GLY A 181 8.33 16.48 2.85
CA GLY A 181 9.79 16.51 2.72
C GLY A 181 10.30 17.86 2.21
N PHE A 182 9.86 18.99 2.76
CA PHE A 182 10.26 20.31 2.25
C PHE A 182 10.69 21.27 3.36
N ILE A 183 11.60 22.19 3.03
CA ILE A 183 12.10 23.23 3.91
C ILE A 183 12.45 24.49 3.12
N LYS A 184 12.32 25.66 3.73
CA LYS A 184 12.84 26.92 3.18
C LYS A 184 14.07 27.33 3.98
N LEU A 185 15.20 27.52 3.30
CA LEU A 185 16.47 27.86 3.93
C LEU A 185 17.05 29.16 3.35
N PRO A 186 17.70 30.00 4.17
CA PRO A 186 18.50 31.10 3.67
C PRO A 186 19.82 30.55 3.09
N LEU A 187 20.06 30.79 1.80
CA LEU A 187 21.30 30.45 1.11
C LEU A 187 21.97 31.73 0.59
N ALA A 188 23.21 31.62 0.10
CA ALA A 188 24.01 32.76 -0.35
C ALA A 188 23.36 33.61 -1.47
N GLY A 189 22.32 33.09 -2.14
CA GLY A 189 21.53 33.78 -3.17
C GLY A 189 20.12 34.20 -2.75
N GLY A 190 19.80 34.16 -1.46
CA GLY A 190 18.46 34.42 -0.91
C GLY A 190 17.79 33.18 -0.32
N GLU A 191 16.49 33.27 -0.01
CA GLU A 191 15.75 32.13 0.50
C GLU A 191 15.38 31.16 -0.63
N GLN A 192 15.69 29.88 -0.45
CA GLN A 192 15.37 28.82 -1.41
C GLN A 192 14.51 27.73 -0.76
N ILE A 193 13.53 27.21 -1.50
CA ILE A 193 12.79 26.01 -1.11
C ILE A 193 13.61 24.79 -1.54
N LEU A 194 13.92 23.92 -0.59
CA LEU A 194 14.47 22.59 -0.82
C LEU A 194 13.37 21.56 -0.59
N ILE A 195 13.30 20.56 -1.47
CA ILE A 195 12.32 19.48 -1.38
C ILE A 195 13.01 18.14 -1.62
N GLU A 196 12.59 17.13 -0.87
CA GLU A 196 12.82 15.74 -1.22
C GLU A 196 11.86 15.39 -2.36
N GLU A 197 12.41 14.86 -3.43
CA GLU A 197 11.69 14.48 -4.64
C GLU A 197 11.81 12.98 -4.89
N GLU A 198 10.81 12.44 -5.59
CA GLU A 198 10.81 11.06 -6.04
C GLU A 198 10.53 11.02 -7.55
N LYS A 199 11.29 10.20 -8.27
CA LYS A 199 10.97 9.82 -9.65
C LYS A 199 10.12 8.56 -9.60
N ILE A 200 8.94 8.56 -10.19
CA ILE A 200 8.03 7.41 -10.20
C ILE A 200 7.67 6.99 -11.63
N SER A 201 7.29 5.74 -11.81
CA SER A 201 6.61 5.30 -13.03
C SER A 201 5.11 5.60 -12.93
N VAL A 202 4.58 6.25 -13.97
CA VAL A 202 3.16 6.58 -14.14
C VAL A 202 2.55 5.85 -15.34
N GLY A 203 3.28 4.92 -15.94
CA GLY A 203 2.88 4.18 -17.13
C GLY A 203 4.02 3.31 -17.66
N THR A 204 3.66 2.30 -18.44
CA THR A 204 4.56 1.32 -19.06
C THR A 204 4.05 1.00 -20.47
N SER A 205 4.71 0.09 -21.19
CA SER A 205 4.18 -0.47 -22.44
C SER A 205 2.82 -1.16 -22.27
N ASP A 206 2.53 -1.70 -21.07
CA ASP A 206 1.34 -2.51 -20.76
C ASP A 206 0.30 -1.75 -19.92
N MET A 207 0.63 -0.53 -19.47
CA MET A 207 -0.23 0.33 -18.67
C MET A 207 -0.16 1.78 -19.16
N SER A 208 -1.26 2.27 -19.75
CA SER A 208 -1.39 3.67 -20.12
C SER A 208 -1.43 4.59 -18.89
N PHE A 209 -1.09 5.88 -19.05
CA PHE A 209 -1.25 6.85 -17.96
C PHE A 209 -2.70 6.97 -17.47
N ALA A 210 -3.68 6.84 -18.37
CA ALA A 210 -5.09 6.83 -18.00
C ALA A 210 -5.44 5.63 -17.12
N ASP A 211 -4.95 4.44 -17.47
CA ASP A 211 -5.14 3.23 -16.68
C ASP A 211 -4.39 3.27 -15.35
N TYR A 212 -3.21 3.87 -15.32
CA TYR A 212 -2.49 4.17 -14.08
C TYR A 212 -3.34 5.03 -13.14
N LEU A 213 -3.97 6.11 -13.64
CA LEU A 213 -4.87 6.94 -12.83
C LEU A 213 -6.10 6.16 -12.34
N ARG A 214 -6.69 5.28 -13.16
CA ARG A 214 -7.77 4.38 -12.73
C ARG A 214 -7.32 3.42 -11.63
N ALA A 215 -6.12 2.86 -11.74
CA ALA A 215 -5.55 1.99 -10.70
C ALA A 215 -5.29 2.77 -9.39
N ARG A 216 -4.89 4.05 -9.48
CA ARG A 216 -4.78 4.93 -8.30
C ARG A 216 -6.13 5.16 -7.62
N VAL A 217 -7.21 5.33 -8.38
CA VAL A 217 -8.57 5.42 -7.85
C VAL A 217 -8.98 4.10 -7.18
N ALA A 218 -8.72 2.95 -7.82
CA ALA A 218 -9.00 1.64 -7.22
C ALA A 218 -8.25 1.46 -5.88
N GLY A 219 -6.96 1.83 -5.82
CA GLY A 219 -6.19 1.82 -4.57
C GLY A 219 -6.75 2.76 -3.49
N LEU A 220 -7.31 3.92 -3.87
CA LEU A 220 -8.01 4.81 -2.93
C LEU A 220 -9.29 4.16 -2.38
N LEU A 221 -10.09 3.50 -3.22
CA LEU A 221 -11.30 2.78 -2.80
C LEU A 221 -10.95 1.61 -1.86
N VAL A 222 -9.90 0.86 -2.15
CA VAL A 222 -9.34 -0.14 -1.22
C VAL A 222 -8.97 0.51 0.12
N ASN A 223 -8.35 1.69 0.10
CA ASN A 223 -8.01 2.36 1.35
C ASN A 223 -9.26 2.74 2.16
N ILE A 224 -10.29 3.27 1.52
CA ILE A 224 -11.55 3.68 2.16
C ILE A 224 -12.30 2.48 2.74
N PHE A 225 -12.63 1.49 1.89
CA PHE A 225 -13.56 0.42 2.27
C PHE A 225 -12.85 -0.73 2.99
N TYR A 226 -11.63 -1.09 2.55
CA TYR A 226 -10.92 -2.24 3.09
C TYR A 226 -9.97 -1.88 4.24
N ASN A 227 -9.02 -0.97 4.03
CA ASN A 227 -7.99 -0.68 5.05
C ASN A 227 -8.55 0.05 6.25
N ASP A 228 -9.29 1.14 6.00
CA ASP A 228 -9.84 1.97 7.05
C ASP A 228 -11.21 1.48 7.55
N ARG A 229 -11.69 0.35 7.02
CA ARG A 229 -12.90 -0.33 7.50
C ARG A 229 -14.10 0.61 7.55
N PHE A 230 -14.50 1.19 6.40
CA PHE A 230 -15.59 2.18 6.36
C PHE A 230 -16.86 1.72 7.10
N ILE A 231 -17.26 0.45 6.88
CA ILE A 231 -18.16 -0.28 7.78
C ILE A 231 -17.43 -1.56 8.24
N PRO A 232 -16.91 -1.60 9.49
CA PRO A 232 -16.19 -2.77 9.99
C PRO A 232 -17.06 -4.04 10.01
N ASP A 233 -18.35 -3.89 10.33
CA ASP A 233 -19.29 -4.99 10.50
C ASP A 233 -19.55 -5.74 9.19
N ASN A 234 -19.48 -5.06 8.05
CA ASN A 234 -19.63 -5.71 6.74
C ASN A 234 -18.54 -6.77 6.56
N LEU A 235 -17.29 -6.47 6.92
CA LEU A 235 -16.20 -7.42 6.70
C LEU A 235 -16.33 -8.66 7.60
N VAL A 236 -16.90 -8.49 8.80
CA VAL A 236 -17.24 -9.60 9.70
C VAL A 236 -18.39 -10.43 9.12
N PHE A 237 -19.45 -9.76 8.67
CA PHE A 237 -20.62 -10.39 8.05
C PHE A 237 -20.24 -11.22 6.82
N PHE A 238 -19.44 -10.66 5.91
CA PHE A 238 -18.98 -11.37 4.71
C PHE A 238 -18.25 -12.65 5.04
N LYS A 239 -17.36 -12.59 6.04
CA LYS A 239 -16.63 -13.76 6.51
C LYS A 239 -17.57 -14.82 7.11
N GLN A 240 -18.57 -14.41 7.89
CA GLN A 240 -19.53 -15.34 8.50
C GLN A 240 -20.45 -16.01 7.48
N GLN A 241 -20.86 -15.27 6.44
CA GLN A 241 -21.77 -15.75 5.40
C GLN A 241 -21.04 -16.32 4.17
N ASN A 242 -19.71 -16.46 4.25
CA ASN A 242 -18.86 -16.98 3.17
C ASN A 242 -18.99 -16.20 1.84
N PHE A 243 -19.25 -14.89 1.92
CA PHE A 243 -19.18 -14.01 0.76
C PHE A 243 -17.73 -13.69 0.41
N SER A 244 -17.44 -13.62 -0.89
CA SER A 244 -16.13 -13.20 -1.38
C SER A 244 -15.88 -11.71 -1.08
N LEU A 245 -14.88 -11.45 -0.22
CA LEU A 245 -14.42 -10.08 0.08
C LEU A 245 -13.78 -9.44 -1.15
N SER A 246 -13.03 -10.19 -1.96
CA SER A 246 -12.52 -9.69 -3.23
C SER A 246 -13.65 -9.36 -4.21
N GLY A 247 -14.69 -10.19 -4.30
CA GLY A 247 -15.88 -9.93 -5.11
C GLY A 247 -16.59 -8.64 -4.69
N TYR A 248 -16.71 -8.38 -3.39
CA TYR A 248 -17.20 -7.11 -2.87
C TYR A 248 -16.32 -5.92 -3.22
N MET A 249 -15.01 -6.06 -3.05
CA MET A 249 -14.08 -4.98 -3.40
C MET A 249 -14.05 -4.71 -4.91
N ALA A 250 -14.13 -5.75 -5.75
CA ALA A 250 -14.24 -5.62 -7.19
C ALA A 250 -15.54 -4.89 -7.58
N ALA A 251 -16.67 -5.32 -7.02
CA ALA A 251 -17.96 -4.67 -7.27
C ALA A 251 -17.98 -3.21 -6.80
N LEU A 252 -17.33 -2.86 -5.69
CA LEU A 252 -17.16 -1.48 -5.25
C LEU A 252 -16.26 -0.65 -6.20
N ILE A 253 -15.25 -1.26 -6.80
CA ILE A 253 -14.41 -0.54 -7.77
C ILE A 253 -15.24 -0.15 -9.00
N ASP A 254 -16.15 -1.02 -9.43
CA ASP A 254 -16.90 -0.86 -10.69
C ASP A 254 -18.31 -0.27 -10.56
N VAL A 255 -18.87 -0.19 -9.34
CA VAL A 255 -20.23 0.30 -9.14
C VAL A 255 -20.38 1.77 -9.57
N PRO A 256 -21.49 2.14 -10.23
CA PRO A 256 -21.78 3.55 -10.50
C PRO A 256 -21.80 4.37 -9.21
N ARG A 257 -21.20 5.56 -9.26
CA ARG A 257 -21.03 6.43 -8.09
C ARG A 257 -21.88 7.67 -8.23
N SER A 258 -22.28 8.26 -7.11
CA SER A 258 -23.04 9.51 -7.13
C SER A 258 -22.17 10.68 -7.64
N PRO A 259 -22.77 11.77 -8.12
CA PRO A 259 -22.03 12.96 -8.52
C PRO A 259 -21.11 13.52 -7.43
N ALA A 260 -21.48 13.36 -6.15
CA ALA A 260 -20.66 13.81 -5.02
C ALA A 260 -19.37 12.99 -4.91
N ILE A 261 -19.46 11.66 -5.01
CA ILE A 261 -18.28 10.78 -4.96
C ILE A 261 -17.42 10.96 -6.21
N GLU A 262 -18.03 10.99 -7.41
CA GLU A 262 -17.30 11.26 -8.65
C GLU A 262 -16.58 12.61 -8.61
N GLY A 263 -17.22 13.65 -8.05
CA GLY A 263 -16.59 14.96 -7.87
C GLY A 263 -15.32 14.90 -7.02
N VAL A 264 -15.33 14.15 -5.91
CA VAL A 264 -14.14 13.98 -5.06
C VAL A 264 -13.06 13.14 -5.76
N LEU A 265 -13.43 12.09 -6.48
CA LEU A 265 -12.47 11.26 -7.23
C LEU A 265 -11.84 12.03 -8.40
N ALA A 266 -12.63 12.86 -9.09
CA ALA A 266 -12.12 13.74 -10.14
C ALA A 266 -11.13 14.77 -9.57
N GLN A 267 -11.42 15.35 -8.40
CA GLN A 267 -10.47 16.22 -7.70
C GLN A 267 -9.19 15.48 -7.31
N PHE A 268 -9.28 14.23 -6.85
CA PHE A 268 -8.12 13.40 -6.55
C PHE A 268 -7.24 13.20 -7.79
N VAL A 269 -7.84 12.83 -8.91
CA VAL A 269 -7.13 12.65 -10.18
C VAL A 269 -6.49 13.96 -10.66
N ALA A 270 -7.23 15.06 -10.61
CA ALA A 270 -6.69 16.38 -10.98
C ALA A 270 -5.49 16.75 -10.10
N HIS A 271 -5.59 16.58 -8.78
CA HIS A 271 -4.50 16.88 -7.85
C HIS A 271 -3.28 16.00 -8.12
N LEU A 272 -3.47 14.70 -8.38
CA LEU A 272 -2.38 13.82 -8.79
C LEU A 272 -1.62 14.38 -10.00
N GLN A 273 -2.33 14.86 -11.01
CA GLN A 273 -1.72 15.39 -12.22
C GLN A 273 -0.98 16.71 -11.99
N THR A 274 -1.44 17.56 -11.07
CA THR A 274 -0.77 18.83 -10.77
C THR A 274 0.61 18.69 -10.13
N GLU A 275 0.92 17.52 -9.55
CA GLU A 275 2.19 17.26 -8.86
C GLU A 275 3.11 16.29 -9.62
N LEU A 276 2.82 16.04 -10.91
CA LEU A 276 3.62 15.17 -11.76
C LEU A 276 4.39 15.98 -12.80
N PHE A 277 5.66 16.24 -12.51
CA PHE A 277 6.57 17.00 -13.35
C PHE A 277 7.31 16.09 -14.34
N GLU A 278 7.53 16.55 -15.56
CA GLU A 278 8.24 15.81 -16.61
C GLU A 278 9.74 15.73 -16.36
N SER A 279 10.31 16.76 -15.72
CA SER A 279 11.73 16.84 -15.40
C SER A 279 11.98 17.50 -14.03
N ARG A 280 13.21 17.37 -13.52
CA ARG A 280 13.63 18.04 -12.28
C ARG A 280 13.61 19.56 -12.45
N GLU A 281 14.00 20.03 -13.63
CA GLU A 281 14.05 21.45 -13.97
C GLU A 281 12.65 22.05 -13.92
N GLN A 282 11.64 21.38 -14.50
CA GLN A 282 10.25 21.82 -14.42
C GLN A 282 9.75 21.91 -12.97
N MET A 283 10.12 20.93 -12.13
CA MET A 283 9.80 20.97 -10.70
C MET A 283 10.51 22.14 -10.00
N GLN A 284 11.79 22.36 -10.28
CA GLN A 284 12.56 23.46 -9.71
C GLN A 284 11.97 24.82 -10.08
N GLU A 285 11.61 25.01 -11.36
CA GLU A 285 10.90 26.20 -11.82
C GLU A 285 9.58 26.42 -11.07
N PHE A 286 8.80 25.35 -10.86
CA PHE A 286 7.58 25.42 -10.06
C PHE A 286 7.84 25.87 -8.61
N LEU A 287 8.94 25.41 -8.00
CA LEU A 287 9.34 25.80 -6.64
C LEU A 287 9.78 27.26 -6.52
N THR A 288 10.21 27.92 -7.62
CA THR A 288 10.57 29.35 -7.59
C THR A 288 9.38 30.30 -7.52
N ARG A 289 8.16 29.83 -7.74
CA ARG A 289 6.96 30.69 -7.71
C ARG A 289 6.70 31.19 -6.29
N LYS A 290 6.30 32.46 -6.18
CA LYS A 290 6.17 33.16 -4.89
C LYS A 290 5.17 32.51 -3.93
N ASP A 291 4.13 31.88 -4.46
CA ASP A 291 3.05 31.24 -3.70
C ASP A 291 3.35 29.78 -3.30
N THR A 292 4.32 29.12 -3.96
CA THR A 292 4.57 27.67 -3.78
C THR A 292 4.83 27.29 -2.33
N PHE A 293 5.68 28.04 -1.61
CA PHE A 293 5.97 27.71 -0.20
C PHE A 293 4.73 27.82 0.69
N LYS A 294 3.89 28.83 0.46
CA LYS A 294 2.64 29.01 1.21
C LYS A 294 1.68 27.84 0.96
N ARG A 295 1.59 27.37 -0.28
CA ARG A 295 0.74 26.24 -0.70
C ARG A 295 1.22 24.90 -0.13
N LEU A 296 2.55 24.70 -0.06
CA LEU A 296 3.14 23.56 0.65
C LEU A 296 2.82 23.60 2.16
N LEU A 297 2.97 24.76 2.80
CA LEU A 297 2.68 24.93 4.23
C LEU A 297 1.20 24.76 4.58
N SER A 298 0.28 25.23 3.73
CA SER A 298 -1.17 25.04 3.93
C SER A 298 -1.63 23.62 3.64
N GLY A 299 -0.78 22.79 3.04
CA GLY A 299 -1.15 21.45 2.58
C GLY A 299 -2.06 21.45 1.37
N GLU A 300 -2.03 22.52 0.56
CA GLU A 300 -2.70 22.54 -0.74
C GLU A 300 -2.00 21.61 -1.73
N ILE A 301 -0.67 21.51 -1.62
CA ILE A 301 0.21 20.62 -2.41
C ILE A 301 1.23 19.93 -1.47
N GLY A 302 1.87 18.86 -1.93
CA GLY A 302 2.92 18.14 -1.21
C GLY A 302 2.40 17.29 -0.03
N ILE A 303 1.13 16.87 -0.10
CA ILE A 303 0.45 16.11 0.95
C ILE A 303 0.31 14.62 0.60
N ASN A 304 -0.08 13.80 1.59
CA ASN A 304 -0.47 12.42 1.33
C ASN A 304 -1.88 12.41 0.73
N LEU A 305 -1.96 12.40 -0.61
CA LEU A 305 -3.22 12.46 -1.35
C LEU A 305 -4.15 11.29 -1.01
N THR A 306 -3.64 10.07 -0.86
CA THR A 306 -4.49 8.92 -0.51
C THR A 306 -5.18 9.13 0.83
N SER A 307 -4.45 9.58 1.86
CA SER A 307 -5.05 9.87 3.17
C SER A 307 -6.00 11.06 3.13
N PHE A 308 -5.64 12.15 2.45
CA PHE A 308 -6.49 13.32 2.34
C PHE A 308 -7.82 13.02 1.63
N TYR A 309 -7.77 12.36 0.47
CA TYR A 309 -8.96 12.05 -0.31
C TYR A 309 -9.78 10.91 0.30
N THR A 310 -9.17 10.02 1.10
CA THR A 310 -9.93 9.07 1.94
C THR A 310 -10.86 9.82 2.89
N GLN A 311 -10.33 10.84 3.57
CA GLN A 311 -11.13 11.67 4.48
C GLN A 311 -12.13 12.55 3.73
N ALA A 312 -11.77 13.08 2.55
CA ALA A 312 -12.68 13.87 1.72
C ALA A 312 -13.88 13.04 1.22
N CYS A 313 -13.65 11.81 0.73
CA CYS A 313 -14.72 10.89 0.35
C CYS A 313 -15.64 10.60 1.55
N ARG A 314 -15.07 10.35 2.73
CA ARG A 314 -15.83 10.06 3.96
C ARG A 314 -16.75 11.19 4.43
N LYS A 315 -16.51 12.44 4.05
CA LYS A 315 -17.46 13.54 4.30
C LYS A 315 -18.80 13.33 3.58
N ASN A 316 -18.79 12.58 2.47
CA ASN A 316 -19.98 12.16 1.73
C ASN A 316 -20.46 10.79 2.21
N ARG A 317 -20.60 10.62 3.53
CA ARG A 317 -20.88 9.32 4.16
C ARG A 317 -22.13 8.65 3.60
N GLN A 318 -23.20 9.41 3.36
CA GLN A 318 -24.47 8.87 2.88
C GLN A 318 -24.35 8.29 1.46
N ASP A 319 -23.56 8.93 0.60
CA ASP A 319 -23.28 8.44 -0.74
C ASP A 319 -22.45 7.16 -0.72
N LEU A 320 -21.45 7.07 0.16
CA LEU A 320 -20.67 5.84 0.36
C LEU A 320 -21.55 4.69 0.88
N LEU A 321 -22.48 4.97 1.80
CA LEU A 321 -23.45 3.97 2.26
C LEU A 321 -24.37 3.49 1.13
N ALA A 322 -24.83 4.40 0.27
CA ALA A 322 -25.66 4.06 -0.88
C ALA A 322 -24.89 3.20 -1.89
N MET A 323 -23.62 3.52 -2.12
CA MET A 323 -22.71 2.75 -2.95
C MET A 323 -22.53 1.33 -2.42
N GLU A 324 -22.23 1.16 -1.12
CA GLU A 324 -22.17 -0.16 -0.50
C GLU A 324 -23.50 -0.90 -0.57
N SER A 325 -24.61 -0.25 -0.23
CA SER A 325 -25.94 -0.88 -0.23
C SER A 325 -26.31 -1.41 -1.61
N SER A 326 -25.94 -0.69 -2.68
CA SER A 326 -26.11 -1.14 -4.06
C SER A 326 -25.28 -2.39 -4.36
N VAL A 327 -24.01 -2.41 -3.94
CA VAL A 327 -23.14 -3.58 -4.10
C VAL A 327 -23.66 -4.78 -3.29
N MET A 328 -24.02 -4.56 -2.03
CA MET A 328 -24.59 -5.58 -1.14
C MET A 328 -25.84 -6.23 -1.74
N SER A 329 -26.75 -5.42 -2.25
CA SER A 329 -28.00 -5.92 -2.86
C SER A 329 -27.71 -6.80 -4.08
N LYS A 330 -26.74 -6.40 -4.93
CA LYS A 330 -26.31 -7.17 -6.09
C LYS A 330 -25.67 -8.50 -5.70
N LEU A 331 -24.74 -8.47 -4.75
CA LEU A 331 -24.05 -9.67 -4.28
C LEU A 331 -25.00 -10.65 -3.57
N ALA A 332 -25.92 -10.14 -2.75
CA ALA A 332 -26.93 -10.97 -2.10
C ALA A 332 -27.83 -11.66 -3.13
N THR A 333 -28.26 -10.94 -4.18
CA THR A 333 -29.07 -11.51 -5.26
C THR A 333 -28.32 -12.62 -6.01
N ALA A 334 -27.03 -12.39 -6.34
CA ALA A 334 -26.19 -13.39 -6.99
C ALA A 334 -25.97 -14.62 -6.09
N HIS A 335 -25.68 -14.42 -4.81
CA HIS A 335 -25.45 -15.51 -3.86
C HIS A 335 -26.70 -16.36 -3.60
N VAL A 336 -27.89 -15.75 -3.54
CA VAL A 336 -29.15 -16.51 -3.45
C VAL A 336 -29.38 -17.33 -4.73
N ALA A 337 -29.09 -16.79 -5.91
CA ALA A 337 -29.20 -17.53 -7.17
C ALA A 337 -28.24 -18.73 -7.23
N ASP A 338 -26.99 -18.55 -6.77
CA ASP A 338 -26.00 -19.62 -6.66
C ASP A 338 -26.42 -20.69 -5.63
N TYR A 339 -26.94 -20.28 -4.48
CA TYR A 339 -27.44 -21.20 -3.47
C TYR A 339 -28.63 -22.03 -3.98
N LEU A 340 -29.56 -21.42 -4.72
CA LEU A 340 -30.71 -22.11 -5.31
C LEU A 340 -30.31 -23.07 -6.44
N THR A 341 -29.28 -22.74 -7.23
CA THR A 341 -28.76 -23.63 -8.28
C THR A 341 -27.96 -24.80 -7.71
N VAL A 342 -27.31 -24.64 -6.56
CA VAL A 342 -26.59 -25.73 -5.86
C VAL A 342 -27.54 -26.65 -5.09
N GLN A 343 -28.63 -26.13 -4.51
CA GLN A 343 -29.58 -26.95 -3.73
C GLN A 343 -30.74 -27.55 -4.54
N CYS A 344 -30.99 -27.10 -5.77
CA CYS A 344 -32.05 -27.65 -6.62
C CYS A 344 -31.47 -28.31 -7.89
N PRO A 345 -31.06 -29.59 -7.84
CA PRO A 345 -30.62 -30.33 -9.02
C PRO A 345 -31.79 -30.78 -9.93
N LEU A 346 -33.03 -30.35 -9.63
CA LEU A 346 -34.18 -30.62 -10.48
C LEU A 346 -34.31 -29.54 -11.54
N LYS A 347 -33.61 -29.75 -12.66
CA LYS A 347 -34.11 -29.26 -13.95
C LYS A 347 -35.45 -29.94 -14.21
N ILE A 348 -36.55 -29.18 -14.12
CA ILE A 348 -37.85 -29.60 -14.65
C ILE A 348 -37.80 -29.49 -16.17
#